data_AF-A0A9D7SZC0-F1
#
_entry.id   AF-A0A9D7SZC0-F1
#
_cell.length_a   1.000
_cell.length_b   1.000
_cell.length_c   1.000
_cell.angle_alpha   90.00
_cell.angle_beta   90.00
_cell.angle_gamma   90.00
#
_symmetry.space_group_name_H-M   'P 1'
#
loop_
_entity.id
_entity.type
_entity.pdbx_description
1 polymer ?
#
loop_
_entity_poly.entity_id
_entity_poly.type
_entity_poly.pdbx_seq_one_letter_code
_entity_poly.pdbx_strand_id
1 'polypeptide(L)'
;MTFTSCMKPMAKFSMSADRADAPATIEFKNNSQKADSYLWNFGDGTQSKDSVPNHHYTHSGKYDVTLSATKGKKTNTMTQPLIINPPTKCLIEITTDYGVMVAELYDATPKHRDNFLKLIDQGFYDGLLFHRVIDGFMIQGGDPDSKHAAAGAPLGMGGPGYQVPAEFVDSLIHVKGSLAAARMGDNVNPQKMSSGSQFYIVQGRPVESSVIDMFETRKGISYTPEQKKEYMELGGTPALDRDYTVFGRVISGLDVIDKIALVQKDSRDRPLKDVKMYIKAVK
;
A
#
# COMPACT_ATOMS: atom_id res chain seq x y z
N MET A 1 -5.81 -25.43 -53.84
CA MET A 1 -6.93 -24.52 -53.51
C MET A 1 -6.99 -24.36 -52.00
N THR A 2 -6.49 -23.26 -51.46
CA THR A 2 -6.68 -22.92 -50.03
C THR A 2 -8.09 -22.39 -49.85
N PHE A 3 -8.96 -23.16 -49.20
CA PHE A 3 -10.26 -22.66 -48.74
C PHE A 3 -10.02 -21.61 -47.66
N THR A 4 -10.04 -20.34 -48.04
CA THR A 4 -9.98 -19.22 -47.10
C THR A 4 -11.27 -19.23 -46.29
N SER A 5 -11.22 -19.81 -45.10
CA SER A 5 -12.36 -19.84 -44.17
C SER A 5 -12.92 -18.42 -43.98
N CYS A 6 -14.19 -18.24 -44.35
CA CYS A 6 -14.87 -16.94 -44.23
C CYS A 6 -15.18 -16.56 -42.77
N MET A 7 -14.91 -17.46 -41.81
CA MET A 7 -15.18 -17.25 -40.38
C MET A 7 -14.62 -15.91 -39.90
N LYS A 8 -15.53 -14.98 -39.54
CA LYS A 8 -15.21 -13.72 -38.89
C LYS A 8 -15.19 -13.95 -37.37
N PRO A 9 -14.22 -13.39 -36.64
CA PRO A 9 -14.22 -13.43 -35.19
C PRO A 9 -15.43 -12.66 -34.65
N MET A 10 -15.93 -13.08 -33.50
CA MET A 10 -16.98 -12.40 -32.74
C MET A 10 -16.46 -12.16 -31.33
N ALA A 11 -16.11 -10.91 -31.03
CA ALA A 11 -15.69 -10.52 -29.70
C ALA A 11 -16.90 -10.55 -28.76
N LYS A 12 -16.73 -11.21 -27.62
CA LYS A 12 -17.72 -11.21 -26.55
C LYS A 12 -17.05 -11.43 -25.21
N PHE A 13 -17.45 -10.68 -24.20
CA PHE A 13 -16.96 -10.88 -22.85
C PHE A 13 -18.03 -10.58 -21.79
N SER A 14 -17.71 -10.95 -20.55
CA SER A 14 -18.46 -10.58 -19.35
C SER A 14 -17.45 -10.20 -18.25
N MET A 15 -17.89 -9.35 -17.33
CA MET A 15 -17.10 -8.86 -16.19
C MET A 15 -17.78 -9.29 -14.88
N SER A 16 -16.98 -9.61 -13.86
CA SER A 16 -17.47 -9.87 -12.50
C SER A 16 -16.51 -9.31 -11.46
N ALA A 17 -17.06 -8.86 -10.34
CA ALA A 17 -16.30 -8.42 -9.16
C ALA A 17 -17.17 -8.54 -7.90
N ASP A 18 -16.53 -8.77 -6.76
CA ASP A 18 -17.21 -8.81 -5.47
C ASP A 18 -17.70 -7.42 -5.04
N ARG A 19 -16.93 -6.38 -5.39
CA ARG A 19 -17.24 -4.96 -5.15
C ARG A 19 -16.71 -4.12 -6.30
N ALA A 20 -17.32 -2.96 -6.49
CA ALA A 20 -16.93 -1.99 -7.51
C ALA A 20 -16.36 -0.69 -6.92
N ASP A 21 -15.98 -0.66 -5.64
CA ASP A 21 -15.33 0.51 -5.03
C ASP A 21 -13.80 0.39 -5.18
N ALA A 22 -13.13 1.49 -5.49
CA ALA A 22 -11.67 1.47 -5.66
C ALA A 22 -10.96 1.12 -4.32
N PRO A 23 -9.84 0.39 -4.37
CA PRO A 23 -9.32 -0.29 -5.54
C PRO A 23 -10.09 -1.62 -5.78
N ALA A 24 -10.44 -1.90 -7.03
CA ALA A 24 -11.32 -3.01 -7.42
C ALA A 24 -10.63 -3.95 -8.40
N THR A 25 -10.59 -5.25 -8.06
CA THR A 25 -10.16 -6.29 -9.00
C THR A 25 -11.35 -6.81 -9.78
N ILE A 26 -11.29 -6.68 -11.10
CA ILE A 26 -12.32 -7.16 -12.03
C ILE A 26 -11.82 -8.41 -12.73
N GLU A 27 -12.63 -9.45 -12.71
CA GLU A 27 -12.40 -10.68 -13.46
C GLU A 27 -13.08 -10.58 -14.82
N PHE A 28 -12.33 -10.89 -15.89
CA PHE A 28 -12.82 -10.85 -17.25
C PHE A 28 -12.94 -12.24 -17.82
N LYS A 29 -14.14 -12.60 -18.27
CA LYS A 29 -14.37 -13.86 -18.99
C LYS A 29 -14.52 -13.60 -20.48
N ASN A 30 -13.64 -14.19 -21.25
CA ASN A 30 -13.71 -14.17 -22.70
C ASN A 30 -14.71 -15.22 -23.21
N ASN A 31 -15.78 -14.73 -23.82
CA ASN A 31 -16.83 -15.53 -24.45
C ASN A 31 -16.78 -15.40 -25.99
N SER A 32 -15.66 -14.94 -26.54
CA SER A 32 -15.49 -14.69 -27.96
C SER A 32 -15.47 -15.99 -28.76
N GLN A 33 -15.90 -15.91 -30.02
CA GLN A 33 -15.94 -17.05 -30.92
C GLN A 33 -15.08 -16.80 -32.16
N LYS A 34 -14.53 -17.87 -32.74
CA LYS A 34 -13.86 -17.85 -34.05
C LYS A 34 -12.65 -16.90 -34.11
N ALA A 35 -11.87 -16.83 -33.03
CA ALA A 35 -10.67 -16.01 -32.91
C ALA A 35 -9.47 -16.88 -32.50
N ASP A 36 -8.28 -16.47 -32.92
CA ASP A 36 -7.00 -17.12 -32.61
C ASP A 36 -6.20 -16.31 -31.57
N SER A 37 -6.48 -15.02 -31.43
CA SER A 37 -5.81 -14.13 -30.46
C SER A 37 -6.73 -13.03 -29.93
N TYR A 38 -6.34 -12.47 -28.78
CA TYR A 38 -7.09 -11.46 -28.05
C TYR A 38 -6.21 -10.27 -27.66
N LEU A 39 -6.80 -9.09 -27.60
CA LEU A 39 -6.21 -7.90 -27.00
C LEU A 39 -7.27 -7.16 -26.18
N TRP A 40 -7.02 -7.05 -24.89
CA TRP A 40 -7.79 -6.27 -23.95
C TRP A 40 -7.21 -4.87 -23.83
N ASN A 41 -8.08 -3.87 -23.83
CA ASN A 41 -7.80 -2.53 -23.35
C ASN A 41 -8.74 -2.26 -22.18
N PHE A 42 -8.18 -2.04 -21.01
CA PHE A 42 -8.95 -1.90 -19.77
C PHE A 42 -9.53 -0.49 -19.57
N GLY A 43 -9.22 0.46 -20.47
CA GLY A 43 -9.74 1.82 -20.42
C GLY A 43 -8.96 2.76 -19.49
N ASP A 44 -7.97 2.26 -18.76
CA ASP A 44 -7.09 3.02 -17.85
C ASP A 44 -5.67 3.21 -18.41
N GLY A 45 -5.48 2.89 -19.70
CA GLY A 45 -4.19 2.94 -20.38
C GLY A 45 -3.42 1.61 -20.37
N THR A 46 -3.89 0.61 -19.62
CA THR A 46 -3.26 -0.72 -19.58
C THR A 46 -3.95 -1.73 -20.51
N GLN A 47 -3.24 -2.81 -20.86
CA GLN A 47 -3.67 -3.83 -21.82
C GLN A 47 -3.21 -5.23 -21.40
N SER A 48 -3.90 -6.27 -21.90
CA SER A 48 -3.47 -7.67 -21.77
C SER A 48 -3.76 -8.45 -23.06
N LYS A 49 -2.98 -9.50 -23.32
CA LYS A 49 -3.21 -10.48 -24.39
C LYS A 49 -3.72 -11.83 -23.86
N ASP A 50 -3.96 -11.92 -22.57
CA ASP A 50 -4.43 -13.16 -21.94
C ASP A 50 -5.84 -13.49 -22.41
N SER A 51 -6.14 -14.79 -22.49
CA SER A 51 -7.49 -15.24 -22.85
C SER A 51 -8.50 -14.90 -21.77
N VAL A 52 -8.12 -14.92 -20.49
CA VAL A 52 -8.97 -14.67 -19.32
C VAL A 52 -8.18 -13.85 -18.28
N PRO A 53 -8.04 -12.52 -18.45
CA PRO A 53 -7.30 -11.70 -17.52
C PRO A 53 -8.12 -11.38 -16.25
N ASN A 54 -7.41 -11.07 -15.17
CA ASN A 54 -7.90 -10.18 -14.12
C ASN A 54 -7.24 -8.81 -14.30
N HIS A 55 -7.90 -7.75 -13.83
CA HIS A 55 -7.31 -6.41 -13.84
C HIS A 55 -7.69 -5.63 -12.59
N HIS A 56 -6.76 -4.85 -12.07
CA HIS A 56 -6.92 -4.09 -10.84
C HIS A 56 -7.05 -2.60 -11.17
N TYR A 57 -8.23 -2.03 -10.90
CA TYR A 57 -8.47 -0.60 -11.03
C TYR A 57 -8.22 0.10 -9.70
N THR A 58 -7.22 0.98 -9.66
CA THR A 58 -6.83 1.71 -8.44
C THR A 58 -7.48 3.09 -8.33
N HIS A 59 -8.27 3.49 -9.33
CA HIS A 59 -9.02 4.72 -9.31
C HIS A 59 -10.49 4.48 -9.63
N SER A 60 -11.35 5.32 -9.08
CA SER A 60 -12.74 5.45 -9.43
C SER A 60 -12.89 6.16 -10.77
N GLY A 61 -14.02 5.93 -11.40
CA GLY A 61 -14.35 6.51 -12.68
C GLY A 61 -15.05 5.55 -13.59
N LYS A 62 -15.20 5.99 -14.83
CA LYS A 62 -15.81 5.21 -15.89
C LYS A 62 -14.72 4.77 -16.87
N TYR A 63 -14.62 3.47 -17.07
CA TYR A 63 -13.67 2.84 -17.99
C TYR A 63 -14.41 2.18 -19.15
N ASP A 64 -13.98 2.47 -20.37
CA ASP A 64 -14.51 1.80 -21.58
C ASP A 64 -13.63 0.56 -21.90
N VAL A 65 -13.98 -0.57 -21.31
CA VAL A 65 -13.24 -1.83 -21.50
C VAL A 65 -13.52 -2.38 -22.88
N THR A 66 -12.46 -2.66 -23.65
CA THR A 66 -12.55 -3.17 -25.02
C THR A 66 -11.81 -4.49 -25.17
N LEU A 67 -12.50 -5.51 -25.70
CA LEU A 67 -11.89 -6.75 -26.16
C LEU A 67 -11.85 -6.76 -27.69
N SER A 68 -10.65 -6.92 -28.25
CA SER A 68 -10.42 -7.20 -29.67
C SER A 68 -10.12 -8.68 -29.87
N ALA A 69 -10.93 -9.36 -30.69
CA ALA A 69 -10.75 -10.76 -31.06
C ALA A 69 -10.33 -10.86 -32.54
N THR A 70 -9.20 -11.51 -32.81
CA THR A 70 -8.57 -11.53 -34.14
C THR A 70 -8.43 -12.94 -34.69
N LYS A 71 -8.68 -13.11 -35.99
CA LYS A 71 -8.45 -14.33 -36.77
C LYS A 71 -7.81 -13.99 -38.11
N GLY A 72 -6.54 -14.36 -38.29
CA GLY A 72 -5.74 -13.91 -39.44
C GLY A 72 -5.71 -12.38 -39.54
N LYS A 73 -6.21 -11.83 -40.66
CA LYS A 73 -6.30 -10.36 -40.90
C LYS A 73 -7.62 -9.74 -40.46
N LYS A 74 -8.54 -10.51 -39.87
CA LYS A 74 -9.88 -10.04 -39.47
C LYS A 74 -9.91 -9.79 -37.97
N THR A 75 -10.45 -8.65 -37.55
CA THR A 75 -10.66 -8.32 -36.14
C THR A 75 -12.10 -7.89 -35.91
N ASN A 76 -12.66 -8.29 -34.78
CA ASN A 76 -13.92 -7.78 -34.27
C ASN A 76 -13.71 -7.30 -32.83
N THR A 77 -14.44 -6.26 -32.43
CA THR A 77 -14.28 -5.61 -31.13
C THR A 77 -15.62 -5.54 -30.40
N MET A 78 -15.55 -5.64 -29.09
CA MET A 78 -16.68 -5.38 -28.20
C MET A 78 -16.20 -4.45 -27.08
N THR A 79 -17.01 -3.45 -26.75
CA THR A 79 -16.74 -2.48 -25.68
C THR A 79 -17.90 -2.50 -24.69
N GLN A 80 -17.60 -2.51 -23.39
CA GLN A 80 -18.58 -2.36 -22.31
C GLN A 80 -18.09 -1.32 -21.30
N PRO A 81 -18.95 -0.43 -20.80
CA PRO A 81 -18.58 0.49 -19.73
C PRO A 81 -18.47 -0.25 -18.40
N LEU A 82 -17.46 0.09 -17.61
CA LEU A 82 -17.26 -0.32 -16.23
C LEU A 82 -17.23 0.94 -15.36
N ILE A 83 -17.98 0.92 -14.26
CA ILE A 83 -17.97 2.01 -13.27
C ILE A 83 -17.28 1.48 -12.02
N ILE A 84 -16.21 2.16 -11.62
CA ILE A 84 -15.59 1.99 -10.32
C ILE A 84 -16.00 3.17 -9.46
N ASN A 85 -16.61 2.91 -8.31
CA ASN A 85 -17.02 3.91 -7.34
C ASN A 85 -15.82 4.42 -6.53
N PRO A 86 -15.89 5.66 -6.03
CA PRO A 86 -14.91 6.18 -5.07
C PRO A 86 -14.78 5.28 -3.84
N PRO A 87 -13.58 5.19 -3.24
CA PRO A 87 -13.40 4.45 -2.01
C PRO A 87 -14.19 5.12 -0.87
N THR A 88 -14.81 4.30 -0.01
CA THR A 88 -15.50 4.79 1.21
C THR A 88 -14.54 5.13 2.34
N LYS A 89 -13.26 4.74 2.20
CA LYS A 89 -12.17 4.94 3.15
C LYS A 89 -11.05 5.71 2.46
N CYS A 90 -10.24 6.43 3.23
CA CYS A 90 -9.05 7.07 2.68
C CYS A 90 -7.98 6.01 2.40
N LEU A 91 -7.75 5.68 1.13
CA LEU A 91 -6.78 4.67 0.72
C LEU A 91 -5.59 5.29 0.00
N ILE A 92 -4.41 4.72 0.21
CA ILE A 92 -3.17 5.06 -0.47
C ILE A 92 -2.51 3.81 -1.05
N GLU A 93 -1.80 3.99 -2.14
CA GLU A 93 -0.90 2.99 -2.71
C GLU A 93 0.55 3.40 -2.45
N ILE A 94 1.36 2.47 -1.95
CA ILE A 94 2.80 2.60 -1.78
C ILE A 94 3.48 1.61 -2.71
N THR A 95 4.06 2.10 -3.81
CA THR A 95 4.76 1.30 -4.80
C THR A 95 6.26 1.24 -4.49
N THR A 96 6.84 0.05 -4.57
CA THR A 96 8.28 -0.19 -4.43
C THR A 96 8.75 -1.22 -5.46
N ASP A 97 10.06 -1.41 -5.60
CA ASP A 97 10.63 -2.49 -6.41
C ASP A 97 10.28 -3.91 -5.88
N TYR A 98 9.77 -4.02 -4.66
CA TYR A 98 9.40 -5.30 -4.02
C TYR A 98 7.91 -5.63 -4.13
N GLY A 99 7.12 -4.70 -4.68
CA GLY A 99 5.68 -4.82 -4.84
C GLY A 99 4.92 -3.58 -4.39
N VAL A 100 3.60 -3.72 -4.41
CA VAL A 100 2.65 -2.66 -4.10
C VAL A 100 1.98 -2.98 -2.76
N MET A 101 1.92 -1.98 -1.89
CA MET A 101 1.12 -2.01 -0.65
C MET A 101 -0.07 -1.07 -0.81
N VAL A 102 -1.25 -1.50 -0.35
CA VAL A 102 -2.41 -0.61 -0.20
C VAL A 102 -2.64 -0.40 1.29
N ALA A 103 -2.70 0.85 1.73
CA ALA A 103 -2.95 1.20 3.12
C ALA A 103 -4.21 2.05 3.26
N GLU A 104 -4.97 1.78 4.32
CA GLU A 104 -6.03 2.64 4.82
C GLU A 104 -5.44 3.68 5.77
N LEU A 105 -5.83 4.94 5.61
CA LEU A 105 -5.56 6.01 6.57
C LEU A 105 -6.80 6.23 7.44
N TYR A 106 -6.59 6.40 8.74
CA TYR A 106 -7.67 6.40 9.72
C TYR A 106 -8.27 7.78 9.98
N ASP A 107 -9.60 7.84 10.02
CA ASP A 107 -10.35 9.05 10.39
C ASP A 107 -10.19 9.44 11.87
N ALA A 108 -9.81 8.48 12.72
CA ALA A 108 -9.56 8.70 14.15
C ALA A 108 -8.28 9.51 14.43
N THR A 109 -7.41 9.68 13.43
CA THR A 109 -6.18 10.48 13.50
C THR A 109 -6.14 11.50 12.36
N PRO A 110 -7.09 12.46 12.34
CA PRO A 110 -7.30 13.34 11.19
C PRO A 110 -6.09 14.23 10.92
N LYS A 111 -5.35 14.70 11.94
CA LYS A 111 -4.18 15.56 11.70
C LYS A 111 -3.09 14.81 10.93
N HIS A 112 -2.84 13.55 11.29
CA HIS A 112 -1.85 12.74 10.58
C HIS A 112 -2.35 12.32 9.20
N ARG A 113 -3.60 11.86 9.07
CA ARG A 113 -4.21 11.52 7.78
C ARG A 113 -4.12 12.69 6.80
N ASP A 114 -4.59 13.86 7.20
CA ASP A 114 -4.69 15.03 6.33
C ASP A 114 -3.30 15.59 5.98
N ASN A 115 -2.37 15.58 6.94
CA ASN A 115 -0.98 15.95 6.67
C ASN A 115 -0.30 14.98 5.69
N PHE A 116 -0.52 13.67 5.87
CA PHE A 116 0.07 12.65 4.99
C PHE A 116 -0.48 12.77 3.57
N LEU A 117 -1.80 12.94 3.41
CA LEU A 117 -2.46 13.17 2.12
C LEU A 117 -1.98 14.46 1.45
N LYS A 118 -1.84 15.56 2.21
CA LYS A 118 -1.28 16.81 1.69
C LYS A 118 0.12 16.61 1.09
N LEU A 119 0.99 15.88 1.78
CA LEU A 119 2.35 15.61 1.30
C LEU A 119 2.35 14.67 0.08
N ILE A 120 1.42 13.71 0.03
CA ILE A 120 1.19 12.85 -1.15
C ILE A 120 0.77 13.68 -2.36
N ASP A 121 -0.24 14.55 -2.23
CA ASP A 121 -0.72 15.39 -3.34
C ASP A 121 0.35 16.37 -3.85
N GLN A 122 1.34 16.69 -3.02
CA GLN A 122 2.51 17.50 -3.38
C GLN A 122 3.66 16.70 -4.03
N GLY A 123 3.53 15.37 -4.15
CA GLY A 123 4.60 14.49 -4.64
C GLY A 123 5.81 14.43 -3.69
N PHE A 124 5.63 14.77 -2.41
CA PHE A 124 6.73 14.88 -1.44
C PHE A 124 7.49 13.55 -1.31
N TYR A 125 6.74 12.45 -1.17
CA TYR A 125 7.29 11.11 -0.95
C TYR A 125 7.89 10.45 -2.20
N ASP A 126 7.66 11.00 -3.40
CA ASP A 126 8.08 10.36 -4.64
C ASP A 126 9.60 10.23 -4.72
N GLY A 127 10.06 8.98 -4.77
CA GLY A 127 11.47 8.61 -4.83
C GLY A 127 12.20 8.70 -3.50
N LEU A 128 11.52 8.99 -2.38
CA LEU A 128 12.14 8.91 -1.06
C LEU A 128 12.46 7.46 -0.69
N LEU A 129 13.42 7.28 0.22
CA LEU A 129 13.89 5.96 0.62
C LEU A 129 13.22 5.48 1.90
N PHE A 130 12.98 4.17 1.96
CA PHE A 130 12.98 3.46 3.25
C PHE A 130 14.44 3.41 3.75
N HIS A 131 14.83 4.44 4.49
CA HIS A 131 16.22 4.68 4.86
C HIS A 131 16.66 3.87 6.09
N ARG A 132 15.74 3.22 6.80
CA ARG A 132 16.05 2.37 7.95
C ARG A 132 15.11 1.17 8.01
N VAL A 133 15.67 -0.03 8.14
CA VAL A 133 14.95 -1.30 8.03
C VAL A 133 15.40 -2.31 9.09
N ILE A 134 14.51 -2.67 9.99
CA ILE A 134 14.82 -3.57 11.11
C ILE A 134 13.92 -4.80 11.05
N ASP A 135 14.55 -5.95 10.74
CA ASP A 135 13.90 -7.27 10.72
C ASP A 135 13.30 -7.59 12.10
N GLY A 136 12.01 -7.90 12.10
CA GLY A 136 11.21 -8.16 13.28
C GLY A 136 10.67 -6.92 13.97
N PHE A 137 10.84 -5.74 13.38
CA PHE A 137 10.41 -4.48 13.97
C PHE A 137 9.64 -3.61 12.96
N MET A 138 10.32 -2.92 12.02
CA MET A 138 9.68 -1.95 11.12
C MET A 138 10.55 -1.57 9.92
N ILE A 139 9.92 -0.95 8.92
CA ILE A 139 10.56 -0.24 7.81
C ILE A 139 10.22 1.26 7.92
N GLN A 140 11.22 2.13 7.96
CA GLN A 140 11.06 3.57 8.20
C GLN A 140 11.51 4.40 6.99
N GLY A 141 10.72 5.43 6.69
CA GLY A 141 10.89 6.32 5.55
C GLY A 141 10.41 7.75 5.83
N GLY A 142 10.21 8.52 4.77
CA GLY A 142 9.67 9.88 4.83
C GLY A 142 10.69 10.99 5.16
N ASP A 143 11.99 10.69 5.07
CA ASP A 143 13.04 11.70 5.14
C ASP A 143 13.27 12.34 3.75
N PRO A 144 12.99 13.64 3.56
CA PRO A 144 13.20 14.32 2.26
C PRO A 144 14.65 14.32 1.79
N ASP A 145 15.62 14.29 2.72
CA ASP A 145 17.05 14.33 2.38
C ASP A 145 17.49 13.03 1.70
N SER A 146 16.67 11.97 1.77
CA SER A 146 16.95 10.68 1.16
C SER A 146 16.84 10.65 -0.36
N LYS A 147 16.13 11.61 -0.99
CA LYS A 147 15.77 11.55 -2.43
C LYS A 147 16.97 11.41 -3.37
N HIS A 148 18.08 12.05 -3.01
CA HIS A 148 19.34 12.06 -3.77
C HIS A 148 20.54 11.74 -2.88
N ALA A 149 20.31 11.11 -1.73
CA ALA A 149 21.36 10.77 -0.79
C ALA A 149 22.36 9.79 -1.41
N ALA A 150 23.66 10.01 -1.16
CA ALA A 150 24.68 9.02 -1.48
C ALA A 150 24.48 7.74 -0.65
N ALA A 151 24.96 6.61 -1.17
CA ALA A 151 24.95 5.35 -0.43
C ALA A 151 25.67 5.52 0.93
N GLY A 152 25.02 5.08 2.00
CA GLY A 152 25.54 5.20 3.37
C GLY A 152 25.50 6.61 3.98
N ALA A 153 24.93 7.62 3.31
CA ALA A 153 24.71 8.93 3.92
C ALA A 153 23.82 8.80 5.19
N PRO A 154 24.10 9.56 6.25
CA PRO A 154 23.24 9.58 7.43
C PRO A 154 21.88 10.19 7.07
N LEU A 155 20.81 9.50 7.46
CA LEU A 155 19.41 9.88 7.22
C LEU A 155 18.60 9.66 8.51
N GLY A 156 17.37 10.15 8.53
CA GLY A 156 16.45 10.09 9.66
C GLY A 156 16.29 11.41 10.41
N MET A 157 16.93 12.49 9.95
CA MET A 157 16.87 13.81 10.60
C MET A 157 16.10 14.86 9.79
N GLY A 158 15.85 14.62 8.49
CA GLY A 158 15.12 15.56 7.65
C GLY A 158 13.61 15.56 7.92
N GLY A 159 12.95 16.58 7.39
CA GLY A 159 11.50 16.75 7.47
C GLY A 159 11.06 18.06 6.81
N PRO A 160 9.75 18.35 6.77
CA PRO A 160 9.21 19.53 6.08
C PRO A 160 9.31 20.83 6.91
N GLY A 161 10.10 20.82 7.99
CA GLY A 161 10.28 21.98 8.88
C GLY A 161 9.19 22.18 9.94
N TYR A 162 8.29 21.21 10.11
CA TYR A 162 7.24 21.24 11.14
C TYR A 162 6.98 19.86 11.74
N GLN A 163 6.23 19.84 12.85
CA GLN A 163 5.78 18.63 13.54
C GLN A 163 4.24 18.56 13.56
N VAL A 164 3.70 17.37 13.82
CA VAL A 164 2.26 17.13 13.97
C VAL A 164 1.95 16.77 15.42
N PRO A 165 0.92 17.36 16.05
CA PRO A 165 0.50 16.98 17.40
C PRO A 165 0.12 15.49 17.48
N ALA A 166 0.55 14.82 18.54
CA ALA A 166 0.22 13.40 18.77
C ALA A 166 -1.29 13.16 18.84
N GLU A 167 -1.73 12.07 18.22
CA GLU A 167 -3.10 11.54 18.26
C GLU A 167 -3.02 10.07 18.72
N PHE A 168 -3.20 9.82 20.02
CA PHE A 168 -3.19 8.47 20.58
C PHE A 168 -4.62 7.95 20.74
N VAL A 169 -4.91 6.78 20.18
CA VAL A 169 -6.27 6.23 20.11
C VAL A 169 -6.33 4.78 20.60
N ASP A 170 -7.03 4.53 21.70
CA ASP A 170 -7.77 3.28 22.05
C ASP A 170 -7.53 2.06 21.14
N SER A 171 -8.26 2.09 20.04
CA SER A 171 -8.37 0.99 19.10
C SER A 171 -7.15 0.82 18.19
N LEU A 172 -6.28 1.82 18.07
CA LEU A 172 -5.16 1.82 17.14
C LEU A 172 -3.87 1.38 17.84
N ILE A 173 -3.33 0.25 17.37
CA ILE A 173 -2.17 -0.43 17.94
C ILE A 173 -1.10 -0.70 16.89
N HIS A 174 0.13 -0.94 17.33
CA HIS A 174 1.29 -1.19 16.47
C HIS A 174 1.42 -2.67 16.05
N VAL A 175 0.36 -3.25 15.50
CA VAL A 175 0.37 -4.56 14.84
C VAL A 175 1.06 -4.47 13.48
N LYS A 176 1.49 -5.62 12.91
CA LYS A 176 1.99 -5.71 11.54
C LYS A 176 1.10 -4.98 10.54
N GLY A 177 1.74 -4.19 9.69
CA GLY A 177 1.11 -3.33 8.69
C GLY A 177 0.72 -1.94 9.19
N SER A 178 0.72 -1.66 10.50
CA SER A 178 0.39 -0.32 11.01
C SER A 178 1.36 0.72 10.48
N LEU A 179 0.82 1.82 9.93
CA LEU A 179 1.54 3.04 9.61
C LEU A 179 1.54 3.92 10.85
N ALA A 180 2.72 4.28 11.33
CA ALA A 180 2.86 5.15 12.50
C ALA A 180 3.91 6.22 12.27
N ALA A 181 3.71 7.37 12.91
CA ALA A 181 4.56 8.53 12.73
C ALA A 181 5.82 8.41 13.60
N ALA A 182 6.98 8.68 12.99
CA ALA A 182 8.24 8.73 13.72
C ALA A 182 8.32 10.01 14.55
N ARG A 183 9.10 9.99 15.64
CA ARG A 183 9.39 11.19 16.43
C ARG A 183 10.74 11.09 17.13
N MET A 184 11.24 12.23 17.60
CA MET A 184 12.37 12.25 18.52
C MET A 184 11.96 11.67 19.89
N GLY A 185 12.95 11.15 20.63
CA GLY A 185 12.73 10.59 21.96
C GLY A 185 12.33 11.62 23.01
N ASP A 186 11.72 11.15 24.10
CA ASP A 186 11.00 11.95 25.10
C ASP A 186 11.87 13.03 25.76
N ASN A 187 13.18 12.78 25.92
CA ASN A 187 14.11 13.75 26.50
C ASN A 187 14.24 15.04 25.66
N VAL A 188 14.04 14.94 24.35
CA VAL A 188 14.07 16.09 23.42
C VAL A 188 12.66 16.53 23.04
N ASN A 189 11.71 15.59 23.02
CA ASN A 189 10.34 15.80 22.60
C ASN A 189 9.36 15.26 23.65
N PRO A 190 9.24 15.92 24.82
CA PRO A 190 8.39 15.45 25.92
C PRO A 190 6.90 15.51 25.59
N GLN A 191 6.52 16.35 24.62
CA GLN A 191 5.15 16.45 24.09
C GLN A 191 4.82 15.33 23.10
N LYS A 192 5.79 14.47 22.76
CA LYS A 192 5.67 13.35 21.83
C LYS A 192 5.13 13.76 20.46
N MET A 193 5.43 14.98 20.01
CA MET A 193 5.05 15.51 18.71
C MET A 193 5.65 14.65 17.59
N SER A 194 4.86 14.29 16.59
CA SER A 194 5.31 13.51 15.45
C SER A 194 6.16 14.34 14.50
N SER A 195 7.10 13.70 13.83
CA SER A 195 7.74 14.26 12.63
C SER A 195 6.68 14.66 11.60
N GLY A 196 6.93 15.76 10.88
CA GLY A 196 6.01 16.24 9.85
C GLY A 196 5.87 15.31 8.64
N SER A 197 6.84 14.43 8.39
CA SER A 197 6.82 13.53 7.22
C SER A 197 7.37 12.12 7.47
N GLN A 198 8.19 11.92 8.51
CA GLN A 198 8.76 10.60 8.73
C GLN A 198 7.75 9.66 9.37
N PHE A 199 7.69 8.44 8.83
CA PHE A 199 6.79 7.40 9.26
C PHE A 199 7.48 6.04 9.16
N TYR A 200 6.88 5.03 9.78
CA TYR A 200 7.28 3.65 9.62
C TYR A 200 6.07 2.75 9.43
N ILE A 201 6.31 1.61 8.77
CA ILE A 201 5.35 0.51 8.66
C ILE A 201 5.86 -0.61 9.54
N VAL A 202 5.01 -1.05 10.48
CA VAL A 202 5.37 -2.13 11.40
C VAL A 202 5.47 -3.45 10.64
N GLN A 203 6.58 -4.15 10.82
CA GLN A 203 6.70 -5.56 10.45
C GLN A 203 6.34 -6.43 11.66
N GLY A 204 7.06 -6.23 12.78
CA GLY A 204 6.88 -6.99 14.01
C GLY A 204 7.15 -8.50 13.88
N ARG A 205 7.02 -9.20 15.00
CA ARG A 205 6.92 -10.67 15.07
C ARG A 205 5.77 -11.03 16.02
N PRO A 206 5.16 -12.23 15.87
CA PRO A 206 4.23 -12.78 16.84
C PRO A 206 4.69 -12.51 18.28
N VAL A 207 3.80 -11.94 19.09
CA VAL A 207 4.10 -11.53 20.45
C VAL A 207 3.41 -12.48 21.43
N GLU A 208 4.18 -13.07 22.34
CA GLU A 208 3.64 -13.91 23.40
C GLU A 208 2.67 -13.15 24.30
N SER A 209 1.59 -13.81 24.74
CA SER A 209 0.56 -13.19 25.59
C SER A 209 1.13 -12.56 26.86
N SER A 210 2.10 -13.21 27.50
CA SER A 210 2.79 -12.69 28.69
C SER A 210 3.52 -11.36 28.45
N VAL A 211 4.06 -11.15 27.24
CA VAL A 211 4.70 -9.89 26.84
C VAL A 211 3.65 -8.81 26.61
N ILE A 212 2.51 -9.16 26.04
CA ILE A 212 1.37 -8.24 25.86
C ILE A 212 0.85 -7.78 27.23
N ASP A 213 0.61 -8.72 28.15
CA ASP A 213 0.14 -8.42 29.51
C ASP A 213 1.14 -7.59 30.33
N MET A 214 2.45 -7.82 30.11
CA MET A 214 3.50 -6.99 30.70
C MET A 214 3.38 -5.52 30.23
N PHE A 215 3.16 -5.27 28.94
CA PHE A 215 2.98 -3.91 28.42
C PHE A 215 1.67 -3.28 28.86
N GLU A 216 0.59 -4.07 28.92
CA GLU A 216 -0.71 -3.67 29.48
C GLU A 216 -0.52 -3.08 30.89
N THR A 217 0.15 -3.84 31.76
CA THR A 217 0.45 -3.44 33.14
C THR A 217 1.39 -2.23 33.19
N ARG A 218 2.51 -2.27 32.45
CA ARG A 218 3.54 -1.21 32.51
C ARG A 218 3.00 0.14 32.04
N LYS A 219 2.14 0.14 31.03
CA LYS A 219 1.60 1.36 30.42
C LYS A 219 0.26 1.79 31.02
N GLY A 220 -0.38 0.95 31.83
CA GLY A 220 -1.71 1.21 32.38
C GLY A 220 -2.78 1.31 31.28
N ILE A 221 -2.65 0.49 30.24
CA ILE A 221 -3.61 0.38 29.12
C ILE A 221 -4.37 -0.94 29.23
N SER A 222 -5.36 -1.16 28.38
CA SER A 222 -6.05 -2.44 28.27
C SER A 222 -6.21 -2.78 26.80
N TYR A 223 -5.82 -4.00 26.41
CA TYR A 223 -6.04 -4.50 25.06
C TYR A 223 -7.35 -5.30 24.98
N THR A 224 -8.10 -5.15 23.89
CA THR A 224 -9.24 -6.05 23.62
C THR A 224 -8.75 -7.46 23.28
N PRO A 225 -9.58 -8.50 23.42
CA PRO A 225 -9.23 -9.86 23.00
C PRO A 225 -8.76 -9.93 21.53
N GLU A 226 -9.37 -9.12 20.65
CA GLU A 226 -9.01 -9.03 19.24
C GLU A 226 -7.64 -8.40 19.04
N GLN A 227 -7.32 -7.33 19.77
CA GLN A 227 -5.99 -6.70 19.74
C GLN A 227 -4.91 -7.67 20.23
N LYS A 228 -5.16 -8.40 21.32
CA LYS A 228 -4.23 -9.44 21.81
C LYS A 228 -4.03 -10.54 20.76
N LYS A 229 -5.12 -11.00 20.15
CA LYS A 229 -5.08 -12.01 19.08
C LYS A 229 -4.26 -11.54 17.89
N GLU A 230 -4.45 -10.31 17.43
CA GLU A 230 -3.68 -9.73 16.33
C GLU A 230 -2.18 -9.68 16.63
N TYR A 231 -1.79 -9.29 17.84
CA TYR A 231 -0.38 -9.33 18.25
C TYR A 231 0.21 -10.75 18.27
N MET A 232 -0.56 -11.73 18.76
CA MET A 232 -0.11 -13.13 18.81
C MET A 232 0.00 -13.77 17.42
N GLU A 233 -0.90 -13.45 16.50
CA GLU A 233 -0.95 -14.10 15.18
C GLU A 233 -0.12 -13.37 14.11
N LEU A 234 -0.29 -12.05 14.00
CA LEU A 234 0.34 -11.24 12.96
C LEU A 234 1.66 -10.65 13.41
N GLY A 235 1.81 -10.44 14.71
CA GLY A 235 2.95 -9.75 15.30
C GLY A 235 2.79 -8.25 15.37
N GLY A 236 3.76 -7.61 16.03
CA GLY A 236 3.76 -6.16 16.18
C GLY A 236 4.75 -5.67 17.22
N THR A 237 4.49 -4.47 17.73
CA THR A 237 5.41 -3.74 18.62
C THR A 237 4.63 -3.04 19.76
N PRO A 238 4.03 -3.78 20.70
CA PRO A 238 3.22 -3.21 21.79
C PRO A 238 3.96 -2.19 22.66
N ALA A 239 5.30 -2.25 22.66
CA ALA A 239 6.15 -1.23 23.29
C ALA A 239 5.89 0.20 22.78
N LEU A 240 5.39 0.38 21.56
CA LEU A 240 5.16 1.69 20.94
C LEU A 240 3.73 2.22 21.17
N ASP A 241 2.82 1.38 21.66
CA ASP A 241 1.42 1.80 21.89
C ASP A 241 1.35 2.94 22.90
N ARG A 242 0.52 3.94 22.59
CA ARG A 242 0.36 5.20 23.35
C ARG A 242 1.62 6.07 23.48
N ASP A 243 2.66 5.75 22.71
CA ASP A 243 3.86 6.58 22.61
C ASP A 243 4.07 7.14 21.21
N TYR A 244 3.48 6.52 20.19
CA TYR A 244 3.56 6.91 18.78
C TYR A 244 2.17 6.85 18.15
N THR A 245 1.88 7.80 17.25
CA THR A 245 0.59 7.85 16.56
C THR A 245 0.55 6.86 15.42
N VAL A 246 -0.32 5.86 15.53
CA VAL A 246 -0.75 5.01 14.42
C VAL A 246 -1.83 5.76 13.65
N PHE A 247 -1.63 5.98 12.35
CA PHE A 247 -2.54 6.77 11.52
C PHE A 247 -3.06 6.04 10.29
N GLY A 248 -2.65 4.78 10.11
CA GLY A 248 -3.16 3.93 9.05
C GLY A 248 -2.68 2.50 9.18
N ARG A 249 -3.03 1.66 8.22
CA ARG A 249 -2.58 0.27 8.14
C ARG A 249 -2.59 -0.25 6.72
N VAL A 250 -1.55 -0.99 6.36
CA VAL A 250 -1.51 -1.80 5.13
C VAL A 250 -2.58 -2.89 5.20
N ILE A 251 -3.53 -2.84 4.27
CA ILE A 251 -4.64 -3.80 4.13
C ILE A 251 -4.41 -4.81 2.99
N SER A 252 -3.46 -4.54 2.10
CA SER A 252 -3.01 -5.45 1.04
C SER A 252 -1.53 -5.28 0.77
N GLY A 253 -0.83 -6.37 0.43
CA GLY A 253 0.62 -6.38 0.19
C GLY A 253 1.47 -6.47 1.47
N LEU A 254 0.96 -7.11 2.54
CA LEU A 254 1.72 -7.29 3.79
C LEU A 254 3.05 -8.05 3.60
N ASP A 255 3.16 -8.92 2.59
CA ASP A 255 4.38 -9.66 2.25
C ASP A 255 5.49 -8.73 1.69
N VAL A 256 5.11 -7.58 1.11
CA VAL A 256 6.06 -6.56 0.65
C VAL A 256 6.85 -6.00 1.82
N ILE A 257 6.23 -5.84 2.99
CA ILE A 257 6.90 -5.40 4.22
C ILE A 257 8.00 -6.39 4.59
N ASP A 258 7.72 -7.70 4.55
CA ASP A 258 8.70 -8.74 4.89
C ASP A 258 9.86 -8.78 3.89
N LYS A 259 9.56 -8.66 2.59
CA LYS A 259 10.60 -8.59 1.54
C LYS A 259 11.54 -7.42 1.77
N ILE A 260 10.99 -6.23 2.07
CA ILE A 260 11.80 -5.05 2.37
C ILE A 260 12.58 -5.25 3.67
N ALA A 261 11.96 -5.80 4.71
CA ALA A 261 12.59 -6.00 6.01
C ALA A 261 13.84 -6.91 5.98
N LEU A 262 13.88 -7.84 5.03
CA LEU A 262 14.95 -8.81 4.85
C LEU A 262 16.08 -8.36 3.91
N VAL A 263 16.03 -7.14 3.36
CA VAL A 263 17.11 -6.63 2.52
C VAL A 263 18.41 -6.50 3.32
N GLN A 264 19.54 -6.66 2.62
CA GLN A 264 20.84 -6.43 3.25
C GLN A 264 20.98 -4.96 3.64
N LYS A 265 21.54 -4.73 4.83
CA LYS A 265 21.69 -3.42 5.43
C LYS A 265 23.06 -3.24 6.07
N ASP A 266 23.47 -1.99 6.26
CA ASP A 266 24.65 -1.65 7.03
C ASP A 266 24.39 -1.74 8.54
N SER A 267 25.42 -1.42 9.35
CA SER A 267 25.33 -1.47 10.82
C SER A 267 24.39 -0.42 11.45
N ARG A 268 23.82 0.48 10.65
CA ARG A 268 22.84 1.51 11.07
C ARG A 268 21.43 1.19 10.57
N ASP A 269 21.22 -0.06 10.13
CA ASP A 269 19.99 -0.55 9.52
C ASP A 269 19.62 0.14 8.19
N ARG A 270 20.57 0.82 7.52
CA ARG A 270 20.35 1.42 6.20
C ARG A 270 20.47 0.35 5.12
N PRO A 271 19.46 0.15 4.24
CA PRO A 271 19.59 -0.79 3.13
C PRO A 271 20.82 -0.50 2.26
N LEU A 272 21.58 -1.54 1.89
CA LEU A 272 22.76 -1.42 1.01
C LEU A 272 22.37 -1.06 -0.43
N LYS A 273 21.22 -1.59 -0.88
CA LYS A 273 20.54 -1.15 -2.10
C LYS A 273 19.34 -0.31 -1.70
N ASP A 274 19.22 0.86 -2.32
CA ASP A 274 18.11 1.77 -2.08
C ASP A 274 16.76 1.11 -2.33
N VAL A 275 15.85 1.31 -1.39
CA VAL A 275 14.45 0.92 -1.51
C VAL A 275 13.63 2.19 -1.61
N LYS A 276 13.27 2.55 -2.84
CA LYS A 276 12.48 3.75 -3.15
C LYS A 276 11.00 3.49 -2.91
N MET A 277 10.29 4.52 -2.47
CA MET A 277 8.84 4.55 -2.37
C MET A 277 8.26 5.58 -3.34
N TYR A 278 7.07 5.28 -3.85
CA TYR A 278 6.20 6.20 -4.55
C TYR A 278 4.83 6.05 -3.94
N ILE A 279 4.22 7.16 -3.52
CA ILE A 279 2.95 7.11 -2.77
C ILE A 279 1.90 7.93 -3.49
N LYS A 280 0.73 7.33 -3.71
CA LYS A 280 -0.41 8.00 -4.35
C LYS A 280 -1.68 7.75 -3.55
N ALA A 281 -2.56 8.74 -3.54
CA ALA A 281 -3.93 8.54 -3.05
C ALA A 281 -4.73 7.74 -4.08
N VAL A 282 -5.48 6.75 -3.61
CA VAL A 282 -6.51 6.05 -4.38
C VAL A 282 -7.72 6.97 -4.41
N LYS A 283 -8.15 7.38 -5.61
CA LYS A 283 -9.25 8.35 -5.82
C LYS A 283 -10.34 7.70 -6.62
#